data_AF-A0A392M746-F1
#
_entry.id   AF-A0A392M746-F1
#
_cell.length_a   1.000
_cell.length_b   1.000
_cell.length_c   1.000
_cell.angle_alpha   90.00
_cell.angle_beta   90.00
_cell.angle_gamma   90.00
#
_symmetry.space_group_name_H-M   'P 1'
#
loop_
_entity.id
_entity.type
_entity.pdbx_description
1 polymer ?
#
loop_
_entity_poly.entity_id
_entity_poly.type
_entity_poly.pdbx_seq_one_letter_code
_entity_poly.pdbx_strand_id
1 'polypeptide(L)'
;ALVARSDGVWNKDHVAALRKICPMVSSEITCEASAAEVEGYGASKLTVDSAVKYLQLANKLFSQAELFHFCASILELVIPVYKSRRVYGQLAKCHTLLTNIYESILEQESSPIPFTDATYYRVGFYGDKFGKLDKKEYIYREPRDVRLGDIMEKLSHIYESRMDGNHTLHIIPDSRQVKAEELQPGVCYLQITAVDAVMEDEDLGSRRERIFSLSTGSVRARVFDRFLFDTPFTKNGKNQGGLEDQWKRRTVLQTEGSFPALVNRLLVIKSESLEFSPVENAIGMIETRTAALRNELEEPRSSEGDQLPRLQSLQRILQGSVAVQVNSGVLSVCTAFLSGEPATRLRSQELQQLIAALLEFMAVCKRAIRVHFRLIGEEDQDFHTQLVNGFQSLTAELSHYIPAILSEL
;
A
#
# COMPACT_ATOMS: atom_id res chain seq x y z
N ALA A 1 34.74 -6.45 4.95
CA ALA A 1 36.21 -6.23 4.96
C ALA A 1 36.73 -5.71 6.30
N LEU A 2 36.31 -4.53 6.80
CA LEU A 2 36.82 -3.96 8.06
C LEU A 2 36.62 -4.87 9.29
N VAL A 3 35.43 -5.47 9.43
CA VAL A 3 35.14 -6.42 10.52
C VAL A 3 36.03 -7.67 10.44
N ALA A 4 36.33 -8.17 9.25
CA ALA A 4 37.20 -9.34 9.06
C ALA A 4 38.67 -9.03 9.40
N ARG A 5 39.06 -7.76 9.33
CA ARG A 5 40.39 -7.26 9.75
C ARG A 5 40.47 -6.95 11.24
N SER A 6 39.37 -7.12 11.99
CA SER A 6 39.28 -6.82 13.41
C SER A 6 39.68 -5.38 13.76
N ASP A 7 39.27 -4.39 12.95
CA ASP A 7 39.54 -2.96 13.17
C ASP A 7 38.86 -2.38 14.46
N GLY A 8 38.28 -3.23 15.32
CA GLY A 8 37.93 -2.95 16.71
C GLY A 8 36.63 -2.17 16.98
N VAL A 9 36.07 -1.49 15.98
CA VAL A 9 34.91 -0.60 16.18
C VAL A 9 33.57 -1.22 15.77
N TRP A 10 33.56 -1.97 14.67
CA TRP A 10 32.37 -2.65 14.16
C TRP A 10 32.53 -4.16 14.28
N ASN A 11 31.41 -4.82 14.53
CA ASN A 11 31.32 -6.28 14.65
C ASN A 11 30.31 -6.85 13.61
N LYS A 12 30.04 -8.15 13.69
CA LYS A 12 29.08 -8.82 12.80
C LYS A 12 27.66 -8.27 12.94
N ASP A 13 27.26 -7.81 14.12
CA ASP A 13 25.93 -7.24 14.38
C ASP A 13 25.74 -5.92 13.64
N HIS A 14 26.78 -5.07 13.57
CA HIS A 14 26.74 -3.84 12.78
C HIS A 14 26.60 -4.12 11.28
N VAL A 15 27.23 -5.20 10.79
CA VAL A 15 27.05 -5.64 9.40
C VAL A 15 25.61 -6.13 9.17
N ALA A 16 25.04 -6.88 10.12
CA ALA A 16 23.65 -7.30 10.06
C ALA A 16 22.68 -6.11 10.10
N ALA A 17 22.94 -5.11 10.95
CA ALA A 17 22.15 -3.87 11.00
C ALA A 17 22.22 -3.11 9.67
N LEU A 18 23.40 -2.96 9.06
CA LEU A 18 23.53 -2.36 7.73
C LEU A 18 22.73 -3.12 6.66
N ARG A 19 22.70 -4.46 6.73
CA ARG A 19 21.90 -5.29 5.83
C ARG A 19 20.39 -5.14 6.06
N LYS A 20 19.94 -4.82 7.27
CA LYS A 20 18.53 -4.51 7.51
C LYS A 20 18.11 -3.18 6.88
N ILE A 21 19.02 -2.20 6.83
CA ILE A 21 18.79 -0.91 6.17
C ILE A 21 18.66 -1.09 4.65
N CYS A 22 19.49 -1.96 4.07
CA CYS A 22 19.47 -2.25 2.63
C CYS A 22 19.74 -3.76 2.41
N PRO A 23 18.69 -4.61 2.36
CA PRO A 23 18.87 -6.06 2.20
C PRO A 23 19.55 -6.45 0.91
N MET A 24 19.46 -5.60 -0.12
CA MET A 24 20.16 -5.77 -1.40
C MET A 24 21.70 -5.82 -1.25
N VAL A 25 22.27 -5.33 -0.14
CA VAL A 25 23.72 -5.43 0.18
C VAL A 25 24.11 -6.85 0.60
N SER A 26 23.16 -7.79 0.69
CA SER A 26 23.40 -9.20 1.05
C SER A 26 23.69 -10.12 -0.14
N SER A 27 23.32 -9.74 -1.37
CA SER A 27 23.65 -10.49 -2.59
C SER A 27 25.01 -10.08 -3.17
N GLU A 28 25.62 -10.97 -3.94
CA GLU A 28 26.84 -10.65 -4.70
C GLU A 28 26.63 -9.37 -5.51
N ILE A 29 27.54 -8.41 -5.38
CA ILE A 29 27.51 -7.16 -6.12
C ILE A 29 27.55 -7.51 -7.61
N THR A 30 26.41 -7.37 -8.31
CA THR A 30 26.34 -7.61 -9.75
C THR A 30 27.10 -6.50 -10.50
N CYS A 31 27.59 -6.79 -11.72
CA CYS A 31 28.36 -5.80 -12.50
C CYS A 31 27.61 -4.47 -12.73
N GLU A 32 26.27 -4.48 -12.76
CA GLU A 32 25.47 -3.26 -12.93
C GLU A 32 25.50 -2.35 -11.68
N ALA A 33 25.63 -2.91 -10.48
CA ALA A 33 25.81 -2.17 -9.23
C ALA A 33 27.18 -1.45 -9.15
N SER A 34 28.13 -1.87 -9.99
CA SER A 34 29.51 -1.36 -10.01
C SER A 34 29.67 -0.07 -10.81
N ALA A 35 28.63 0.37 -11.54
CA ALA A 35 28.70 1.50 -12.47
C ALA A 35 28.38 2.86 -11.84
N ALA A 36 27.93 2.90 -10.58
CA ALA A 36 27.67 4.14 -9.86
C ALA A 36 28.96 4.66 -9.19
N GLU A 37 29.92 5.13 -9.99
CA GLU A 37 31.06 5.87 -9.46
C GLU A 37 30.58 7.25 -9.00
N VAL A 38 30.54 7.47 -7.68
CA VAL A 38 30.32 8.80 -7.11
C VAL A 38 31.67 9.50 -7.05
N GLU A 39 31.79 10.66 -7.68
CA GLU A 39 33.05 11.43 -7.71
C GLU A 39 33.61 11.64 -6.28
N GLY A 40 34.86 11.24 -6.05
CA GLY A 40 35.50 11.25 -4.72
C GLY A 40 35.34 9.96 -3.89
N TYR A 41 34.64 8.95 -4.41
CA TYR A 41 34.39 7.68 -3.78
C TYR A 41 34.68 6.53 -4.76
N GLY A 42 35.55 5.57 -4.39
CA GLY A 42 35.75 4.35 -5.19
C GLY A 42 37.18 3.89 -5.46
N ALA A 43 38.23 4.69 -5.21
CA ALA A 43 39.61 4.31 -5.61
C ALA A 43 40.59 3.99 -4.46
N SER A 44 40.16 4.03 -3.19
CA SER A 44 41.07 3.82 -2.03
C SER A 44 40.72 2.59 -1.20
N LYS A 45 41.74 2.01 -0.53
CA LYS A 45 41.56 0.91 0.44
C LYS A 45 40.51 1.31 1.48
N LEU A 46 39.46 0.51 1.63
CA LEU A 46 38.42 0.76 2.63
C LEU A 46 39.04 0.86 4.04
N THR A 47 38.87 2.03 4.66
CA THR A 47 39.22 2.35 6.05
C THR A 47 37.97 2.71 6.85
N VAL A 48 38.07 2.71 8.18
CA VAL A 48 37.00 3.18 9.07
C VAL A 48 36.56 4.62 8.71
N ASP A 49 37.51 5.51 8.40
CA ASP A 49 37.19 6.91 8.04
C ASP A 49 36.42 7.00 6.72
N SER A 50 36.83 6.24 5.70
CA SER A 50 36.10 6.19 4.44
C SER A 50 34.70 5.63 4.63
N ALA A 51 34.54 4.56 5.43
CA ALA A 51 33.24 3.96 5.75
C ALA A 51 32.31 4.94 6.48
N VAL A 52 32.82 5.70 7.45
CA VAL A 52 32.03 6.75 8.11
C VAL A 52 31.59 7.82 7.11
N LYS A 53 32.45 8.26 6.19
CA LYS A 53 32.06 9.22 5.14
C LYS A 53 30.95 8.67 4.24
N TYR A 54 31.03 7.40 3.83
CA TYR A 54 29.95 6.74 3.07
C TYR A 54 28.64 6.70 3.85
N LEU A 55 28.67 6.33 5.13
CA LEU A 55 27.48 6.31 5.98
C LEU A 55 26.89 7.72 6.16
N GLN A 56 27.72 8.75 6.34
CA GLN A 56 27.24 10.13 6.44
C GLN A 56 26.62 10.63 5.13
N LEU A 57 27.20 10.27 3.98
CA LEU A 57 26.61 10.59 2.67
C LEU A 57 25.24 9.89 2.51
N ALA A 58 25.16 8.60 2.85
CA ALA A 58 23.90 7.86 2.81
C ALA A 58 22.84 8.51 3.72
N ASN A 59 23.19 8.87 4.94
CA ASN A 59 22.30 9.57 5.87
C ASN A 59 21.76 10.89 5.29
N LYS A 60 22.63 11.68 4.64
CA LYS A 60 22.23 12.92 3.97
C LYS A 60 21.22 12.64 2.84
N LEU A 61 21.48 11.64 2.00
CA LEU A 61 20.59 11.28 0.88
C LEU A 61 19.24 10.74 1.36
N PHE A 62 19.23 9.89 2.39
CA PHE A 62 17.97 9.42 3.00
C PHE A 62 17.18 10.55 3.65
N SER A 63 17.85 11.53 4.26
CA SER A 63 17.20 12.71 4.82
C SER A 63 16.58 13.59 3.73
N GLN A 64 17.25 13.76 2.58
CA GLN A 64 16.69 14.47 1.42
C GLN A 64 15.48 13.74 0.82
N ALA A 65 15.46 12.42 0.90
CA ALA A 65 14.33 11.59 0.48
C ALA A 65 13.23 11.48 1.56
N GLU A 66 13.37 12.16 2.71
CA GLU A 66 12.45 12.10 3.85
C GLU A 66 12.22 10.67 4.39
N LEU A 67 13.22 9.81 4.25
CA LEU A 67 13.24 8.43 4.73
C LEU A 67 13.94 8.34 6.10
N PHE A 68 13.35 9.05 7.07
CA PHE A 68 13.96 9.31 8.38
C PHE A 68 14.28 8.05 9.20
N HIS A 69 13.52 6.96 9.03
CA HIS A 69 13.80 5.69 9.70
C HIS A 69 15.18 5.11 9.32
N PHE A 70 15.59 5.22 8.05
CA PHE A 70 16.93 4.81 7.63
C PHE A 70 18.00 5.76 8.18
N CYS A 71 17.69 7.06 8.30
CA CYS A 71 18.62 8.03 8.86
C CYS A 71 19.01 7.65 10.31
N ALA A 72 18.03 7.32 11.16
CA ALA A 72 18.28 6.90 12.53
C ALA A 72 19.22 5.68 12.60
N SER A 73 18.90 4.61 11.87
CA SER A 73 19.71 3.39 11.85
C SER A 73 21.13 3.60 11.31
N ILE A 74 21.32 4.51 10.35
CA ILE A 74 22.66 4.84 9.85
C ILE A 74 23.49 5.56 10.92
N LEU A 75 22.90 6.49 11.68
CA LEU A 75 23.62 7.19 12.75
C LEU A 75 24.04 6.24 13.88
N GLU A 76 23.22 5.24 14.18
CA GLU A 76 23.57 4.17 15.14
C GLU A 76 24.82 3.38 14.71
N LEU A 77 25.09 3.25 13.41
CA LEU A 77 26.34 2.66 12.91
C LEU A 77 27.54 3.59 13.07
N VAL A 78 27.35 4.91 13.04
CA VAL A 78 28.43 5.90 13.15
C VAL A 78 28.84 6.17 14.61
N ILE A 79 27.87 6.16 15.54
CA ILE A 79 28.07 6.47 16.96
C ILE A 79 29.21 5.66 17.63
N PRO A 80 29.33 4.33 17.46
CA PRO A 80 30.41 3.53 18.04
C PRO A 80 31.80 4.03 17.66
N VAL A 81 31.97 4.54 16.43
CA VAL A 81 33.24 5.10 15.95
C VAL A 81 33.59 6.34 16.74
N TYR A 82 32.65 7.29 16.89
CA TYR A 82 32.92 8.51 17.64
C TYR A 82 33.10 8.26 19.15
N LYS A 83 32.41 7.26 19.71
CA LYS A 83 32.62 6.80 21.10
C LYS A 83 34.04 6.26 21.32
N SER A 84 34.48 5.31 20.48
CA SER A 84 35.82 4.69 20.62
C SER A 84 36.95 5.71 20.51
N ARG A 85 36.77 6.75 19.69
CA ARG A 85 37.75 7.83 19.46
C ARG A 85 37.61 9.02 20.41
N ARG A 86 36.62 9.02 21.31
CA ARG A 86 36.34 10.11 22.26
C ARG A 86 36.14 11.48 21.59
N VAL A 87 35.55 11.50 20.39
CA VAL A 87 35.28 12.74 19.64
C VAL A 87 33.91 13.30 20.06
N TYR A 88 33.85 13.82 21.29
CA TYR A 88 32.57 14.22 21.92
C TYR A 88 31.80 15.30 21.17
N GLY A 89 32.49 16.21 20.47
CA GLY A 89 31.82 17.22 19.64
C GLY A 89 31.02 16.62 18.47
N GLN A 90 31.50 15.53 17.88
CA GLN A 90 30.75 14.83 16.83
C GLN A 90 29.64 13.96 17.40
N LEU A 91 29.84 13.35 18.58
CA LEU A 91 28.79 12.64 19.29
C LEU A 91 27.61 13.55 19.63
N ALA A 92 27.88 14.74 20.17
CA ALA A 92 26.84 15.73 20.47
C ALA A 92 26.02 16.06 19.22
N LYS A 93 26.69 16.36 18.10
CA LYS A 93 26.02 16.61 16.80
C LYS A 93 25.17 15.43 16.32
N CYS A 94 25.67 14.20 16.42
CA CYS A 94 24.91 13.00 16.05
C CYS A 94 23.64 12.82 16.89
N HIS A 95 23.72 13.07 18.20
CA HIS A 95 22.56 12.95 19.08
C HIS A 95 21.53 14.06 18.84
N THR A 96 21.96 15.30 18.59
CA THR A 96 21.05 16.37 18.14
C THR A 96 20.36 16.00 16.82
N LEU A 97 21.10 15.44 15.86
CA LEU A 97 20.49 15.00 14.60
C LEU A 97 19.48 13.86 14.80
N LEU A 98 19.75 12.92 15.71
CA LEU A 98 18.79 11.88 16.07
C LEU A 98 17.51 12.46 16.69
N THR A 99 17.61 13.47 17.55
CA THR A 99 16.44 14.18 18.09
C THR A 99 15.58 14.71 16.95
N ASN A 100 16.16 15.48 16.04
CA ASN A 100 15.44 16.06 14.91
C ASN A 100 14.83 14.98 13.99
N ILE A 101 15.53 13.87 13.75
CA ILE A 101 15.04 12.74 12.96
C ILE A 101 13.79 12.12 13.60
N TYR A 102 13.81 11.90 14.92
CA TYR A 102 12.67 11.34 15.63
C TYR A 102 11.50 12.31 15.70
N GLU A 103 11.75 13.62 15.83
CA GLU A 103 10.71 14.66 15.69
C GLU A 103 10.07 14.61 14.30
N SER A 104 10.85 14.54 13.22
CA SER A 104 10.32 14.41 11.85
C SER A 104 9.53 13.11 11.62
N ILE A 105 9.93 12.00 12.27
CA ILE A 105 9.14 10.75 12.22
C ILE A 105 7.79 10.95 12.91
N LEU A 106 7.77 11.57 14.09
CA LEU A 106 6.53 11.87 14.82
C LEU A 106 5.60 12.78 13.99
N GLU A 107 6.14 13.82 13.36
CA GLU A 107 5.40 14.70 12.44
C GLU A 107 4.80 13.92 11.25
N GLN A 108 5.58 13.04 10.62
CA GLN A 108 5.08 12.19 9.52
C GLN A 108 3.98 11.21 9.96
N GLU A 109 4.13 10.58 11.13
CA GLU A 109 3.18 9.59 11.66
C GLU A 109 1.89 10.23 12.20
N SER A 110 1.98 11.47 12.70
CA SER A 110 0.83 12.24 13.18
C SER A 110 -0.01 12.85 12.05
N SER A 111 0.58 13.08 10.88
CA SER A 111 -0.11 13.63 9.71
C SER A 111 -1.37 12.82 9.34
N PRO A 112 -2.51 13.49 9.07
CA PRO A 112 -3.72 12.83 8.59
C PRO A 112 -3.56 12.32 7.14
N ILE A 113 -2.60 12.85 6.39
CA ILE A 113 -2.26 12.40 5.05
C ILE A 113 -1.09 11.42 5.19
N PRO A 114 -1.26 10.13 4.83
CA PRO A 114 -0.18 9.15 4.89
C PRO A 114 1.01 9.58 4.03
N PHE A 115 2.19 9.63 4.63
CA PHE A 115 3.42 9.84 3.86
C PHE A 115 3.70 8.61 2.98
N THR A 116 3.74 8.84 1.66
CA THR A 116 4.04 7.82 0.66
C THR A 116 5.37 8.17 -0.02
N ASP A 117 6.42 7.38 0.24
CA ASP A 117 7.75 7.64 -0.34
C ASP A 117 7.86 7.19 -1.80
N ALA A 118 7.03 6.22 -2.19
CA ALA A 118 7.01 5.67 -3.54
C ALA A 118 5.66 5.06 -3.91
N THR A 119 5.39 5.05 -5.20
CA THR A 119 4.33 4.27 -5.84
C THR A 119 4.94 3.08 -6.58
N TYR A 120 4.19 1.98 -6.62
CA TYR A 120 4.66 0.74 -7.23
C TYR A 120 3.75 0.30 -8.37
N TYR A 121 4.37 -0.20 -9.44
CA TYR A 121 3.66 -0.64 -10.64
C TYR A 121 4.21 -1.97 -11.12
N ARG A 122 3.33 -2.96 -11.32
CA ARG A 122 3.67 -4.15 -12.09
C ARG A 122 3.65 -3.82 -13.56
N VAL A 123 4.71 -4.17 -14.29
CA VAL A 123 4.86 -3.99 -15.74
C VAL A 123 5.19 -5.35 -16.36
N GLY A 124 4.25 -5.89 -17.13
CA GLY A 124 4.43 -7.09 -17.95
C GLY A 124 4.75 -6.73 -19.39
N PHE A 125 5.70 -7.45 -19.99
CA PHE A 125 6.16 -7.27 -21.36
C PHE A 125 5.76 -8.47 -22.21
N TYR A 126 5.09 -8.24 -23.34
CA TYR A 126 4.65 -9.32 -24.23
C TYR A 126 4.89 -8.96 -25.70
N GLY A 127 5.60 -9.82 -26.42
CA GLY A 127 6.01 -9.60 -27.81
C GLY A 127 7.50 -9.89 -28.00
N ASP A 128 7.83 -10.65 -29.03
CA ASP A 128 9.19 -11.13 -29.32
C ASP A 128 10.25 -10.02 -29.44
N LYS A 129 9.86 -8.83 -29.91
CA LYS A 129 10.75 -7.65 -30.01
C LYS A 129 11.24 -7.12 -28.67
N PHE A 130 10.58 -7.45 -27.56
CA PHE A 130 11.10 -7.15 -26.23
C PHE A 130 12.31 -8.01 -25.85
N GLY A 131 12.63 -9.04 -26.65
CA GLY A 131 13.81 -9.88 -26.48
C GLY A 131 13.83 -10.54 -25.10
N LYS A 132 14.85 -10.22 -24.29
CA LYS A 132 14.99 -10.79 -22.93
C LYS A 132 13.89 -10.36 -21.95
N LEU A 133 13.12 -9.32 -22.27
CA LEU A 133 11.99 -8.86 -21.47
C LEU A 133 10.70 -9.60 -21.83
N ASP A 134 10.59 -10.23 -22.99
CA ASP A 134 9.36 -10.91 -23.42
C ASP A 134 8.91 -11.95 -22.37
N LYS A 135 7.61 -11.90 -22.05
CA LYS A 135 6.92 -12.72 -21.04
C LYS A 135 7.48 -12.58 -19.62
N LYS A 136 8.14 -11.47 -19.31
CA LYS A 136 8.58 -11.14 -17.95
C LYS A 136 7.77 -10.01 -17.35
N GLU A 137 7.63 -10.08 -16.04
CA GLU A 137 6.98 -9.06 -15.23
C GLU A 137 7.99 -8.46 -14.25
N TYR A 138 7.91 -7.14 -14.07
CA TYR A 138 8.75 -6.41 -13.15
C TYR A 138 7.88 -5.54 -12.24
N ILE A 139 8.31 -5.35 -11.00
CA ILE A 139 7.78 -4.27 -10.16
C ILE A 139 8.69 -3.07 -10.37
N TYR A 140 8.08 -1.94 -10.74
CA TYR A 140 8.71 -0.63 -10.83
C TYR A 140 8.40 0.16 -9.58
N ARG A 141 9.41 0.85 -9.04
CA ARG A 141 9.29 1.84 -7.97
C ARG A 141 9.46 3.23 -8.57
N GLU A 142 8.41 4.03 -8.49
CA GLU A 142 8.40 5.44 -8.91
C GLU A 142 8.33 6.35 -7.68
N PRO A 143 8.89 7.57 -7.76
CA PRO A 143 8.88 8.51 -6.64
C PRO A 143 7.45 8.98 -6.32
N ARG A 144 7.14 9.07 -5.01
CA ARG A 144 5.95 9.74 -4.45
C ARG A 144 4.65 9.46 -5.23
N ASP A 145 4.17 10.42 -5.99
CA ASP A 145 2.80 10.56 -6.50
C ASP A 145 2.66 10.35 -8.01
N VAL A 146 3.68 9.76 -8.66
CA VAL A 146 3.59 9.36 -10.07
C VAL A 146 2.34 8.49 -10.27
N ARG A 147 1.45 8.91 -11.17
CA ARG A 147 0.17 8.25 -11.42
C ARG A 147 0.32 7.18 -12.49
N LEU A 148 -0.67 6.28 -12.55
CA LEU A 148 -0.70 5.20 -13.54
C LEU A 148 -0.57 5.73 -14.99
N GLY A 149 -1.26 6.84 -15.31
CA GLY A 149 -1.17 7.48 -16.63
C GLY A 149 0.24 7.98 -16.96
N ASP A 150 0.93 8.57 -15.98
CA ASP A 150 2.28 9.13 -16.16
C ASP A 150 3.30 8.03 -16.47
N ILE A 151 3.25 6.91 -15.73
CA ILE A 151 4.14 5.77 -16.00
C ILE A 151 3.78 5.06 -17.31
N MET A 152 2.49 4.97 -17.65
CA MET A 152 2.05 4.43 -18.94
C MET A 152 2.65 5.22 -20.10
N GLU A 153 2.53 6.54 -20.08
CA GLU A 153 3.10 7.43 -21.10
C GLU A 153 4.64 7.32 -21.15
N LYS A 154 5.29 7.41 -19.98
CA LYS A 154 6.76 7.29 -19.84
C LYS A 154 7.28 6.00 -20.45
N LEU A 155 6.70 4.86 -20.11
CA LEU A 155 7.15 3.56 -20.61
C LEU A 155 6.83 3.39 -22.09
N SER A 156 5.66 3.85 -22.55
CA SER A 156 5.33 3.81 -23.97
C SER A 156 6.36 4.56 -24.81
N HIS A 157 6.68 5.80 -24.45
CA HIS A 157 7.69 6.58 -25.16
C HIS A 157 9.09 5.93 -25.15
N ILE A 158 9.51 5.34 -24.01
CA ILE A 158 10.81 4.66 -23.88
C ILE A 158 10.90 3.44 -24.80
N TYR A 159 9.84 2.65 -24.93
CA TYR A 159 9.88 1.41 -25.70
C TYR A 159 9.50 1.61 -27.17
N GLU A 160 8.59 2.53 -27.50
CA GLU A 160 8.29 2.91 -28.89
C GLU A 160 9.53 3.48 -29.59
N SER A 161 10.28 4.36 -28.92
CA SER A 161 11.52 4.93 -29.49
C SER A 161 12.63 3.90 -29.75
N ARG A 162 12.52 2.71 -29.17
CA ARG A 162 13.46 1.58 -29.40
C ARG A 162 12.96 0.59 -30.44
N MET A 163 11.71 0.70 -30.86
CA MET A 163 11.12 -0.16 -31.89
C MET A 163 11.31 0.47 -33.26
N ASP A 164 11.60 -0.35 -34.27
CA ASP A 164 11.61 0.11 -35.66
C ASP A 164 10.19 0.57 -36.05
N GLY A 165 10.07 1.64 -36.85
CA GLY A 165 8.81 2.34 -37.18
C GLY A 165 7.69 1.55 -37.87
N ASN A 166 7.84 0.22 -38.00
CA ASN A 166 6.80 -0.70 -38.47
C ASN A 166 6.06 -1.43 -37.34
N HIS A 167 6.38 -1.19 -36.07
CA HIS A 167 5.76 -1.90 -34.94
C HIS A 167 4.85 -0.97 -34.15
N THR A 168 3.73 -1.53 -33.69
CA THR A 168 2.80 -0.85 -32.79
C THR A 168 2.98 -1.38 -31.38
N LEU A 169 3.15 -0.46 -30.43
CA LEU A 169 3.08 -0.75 -29.01
C LEU A 169 1.64 -0.52 -28.54
N HIS A 170 1.08 -1.50 -27.82
CA HIS A 170 -0.25 -1.40 -27.23
C HIS A 170 -0.17 -1.55 -25.72
N ILE A 171 -1.00 -0.81 -24.99
CA ILE A 171 -1.17 -1.02 -23.56
C ILE A 171 -2.41 -1.88 -23.34
N ILE A 172 -2.23 -2.99 -22.61
CA ILE A 172 -3.33 -3.83 -22.12
C ILE A 172 -3.98 -3.07 -20.96
N PRO A 173 -5.27 -2.68 -21.07
CA PRO A 173 -5.90 -1.75 -20.13
C PRO A 173 -6.36 -2.42 -18.82
N ASP A 174 -6.51 -3.74 -18.81
CA ASP A 174 -6.94 -4.48 -17.63
C ASP A 174 -5.77 -5.23 -16.97
N SER A 175 -5.97 -5.66 -15.72
CA SER A 175 -4.97 -6.33 -14.91
C SER A 175 -5.05 -7.86 -14.95
N ARG A 176 -5.86 -8.43 -15.84
CA ARG A 176 -6.06 -9.90 -15.92
C ARG A 176 -4.78 -10.61 -16.32
N GLN A 177 -4.69 -11.89 -16.01
CA GLN A 177 -3.58 -12.71 -16.48
C GLN A 177 -3.60 -12.76 -18.02
N VAL A 178 -2.51 -12.28 -18.62
CA VAL A 178 -2.37 -12.23 -20.07
C VAL A 178 -2.03 -13.62 -20.58
N LYS A 179 -2.83 -14.09 -21.55
CA LYS A 179 -2.54 -15.30 -22.31
C LYS A 179 -1.78 -14.90 -23.56
N ALA A 180 -0.46 -15.08 -23.54
CA ALA A 180 0.42 -14.62 -24.61
C ALA A 180 0.07 -15.24 -25.97
N GLU A 181 -0.58 -16.40 -25.98
CA GLU A 181 -1.02 -17.12 -27.17
C GLU A 181 -2.22 -16.46 -27.87
N GLU A 182 -3.00 -15.65 -27.14
CA GLU A 182 -4.17 -14.93 -27.67
C GLU A 182 -3.78 -13.54 -28.22
N LEU A 183 -2.53 -13.10 -28.04
CA LEU A 183 -2.03 -11.82 -28.54
C LEU A 183 -1.65 -11.90 -30.02
N GLN A 184 -1.74 -10.76 -30.73
CA GLN A 184 -1.38 -10.72 -32.14
C GLN A 184 0.13 -10.88 -32.33
N PRO A 185 0.58 -11.84 -33.18
CA PRO A 185 1.99 -12.00 -33.47
C PRO A 185 2.60 -10.73 -34.10
N GLY A 186 3.83 -10.39 -33.71
CA GLY A 186 4.56 -9.22 -34.23
C GLY A 186 4.15 -7.87 -33.62
N VAL A 187 3.18 -7.86 -32.71
CA VAL A 187 2.76 -6.68 -31.96
C VAL A 187 3.34 -6.73 -30.54
N CYS A 188 3.73 -5.57 -30.01
CA CYS A 188 4.24 -5.45 -28.65
C CYS A 188 3.16 -4.93 -27.72
N TYR A 189 3.05 -5.56 -26.54
CA TYR A 189 2.10 -5.20 -25.52
C TYR A 189 2.80 -4.94 -24.18
N LEU A 190 2.43 -3.84 -23.53
CA LEU A 190 2.72 -3.60 -22.12
C LEU A 190 1.45 -3.79 -21.31
N GLN A 191 1.55 -4.45 -20.17
CA GLN A 191 0.49 -4.45 -19.16
C GLN A 191 1.00 -3.75 -17.91
N ILE A 192 0.38 -2.64 -17.55
CA ILE A 192 0.81 -1.82 -16.41
C ILE A 192 -0.31 -1.81 -15.38
N THR A 193 -0.01 -2.20 -14.15
CA THR A 193 -0.99 -2.31 -13.05
C THR A 193 -0.41 -1.69 -11.79
N ALA A 194 -1.14 -0.77 -11.16
CA ALA A 194 -0.76 -0.27 -9.83
C ALA A 194 -0.82 -1.41 -8.81
N VAL A 195 0.18 -1.49 -7.95
CA VAL A 195 0.27 -2.48 -6.87
C VAL A 195 0.61 -1.75 -5.57
N ASP A 196 0.18 -2.26 -4.43
CA ASP A 196 0.68 -1.77 -3.15
C ASP A 196 1.59 -2.78 -2.46
N ALA A 197 2.60 -2.27 -1.76
CA ALA A 197 3.54 -3.05 -0.99
C ALA A 197 2.84 -3.84 0.12
N VAL A 198 3.29 -5.07 0.36
CA VAL A 198 2.73 -5.96 1.39
C VAL A 198 3.53 -5.82 2.67
N MET A 199 2.83 -5.62 3.78
CA MET A 199 3.45 -5.58 5.11
C MET A 199 3.62 -7.01 5.67
N GLU A 200 4.62 -7.23 6.53
CA GLU A 200 4.92 -8.56 7.09
C GLU A 200 3.74 -9.18 7.88
N ASP A 201 2.98 -8.33 8.58
CA ASP A 201 1.85 -8.75 9.42
C ASP A 201 0.50 -8.69 8.68
N GLU A 202 0.51 -8.50 7.35
CA GLU A 202 -0.72 -8.34 6.55
C GLU A 202 -1.41 -9.70 6.29
N ASP A 203 -2.69 -9.80 6.64
CA ASP A 203 -3.52 -10.97 6.31
C ASP A 203 -3.95 -10.93 4.83
N LEU A 204 -3.15 -11.59 4.00
CA LEU A 204 -3.39 -11.72 2.56
C LEU A 204 -4.66 -12.51 2.21
N GLY A 205 -5.15 -13.34 3.14
CA GLY A 205 -6.41 -14.08 3.00
C GLY A 205 -7.64 -13.23 3.28
N SER A 206 -7.47 -12.02 3.82
CA SER A 206 -8.58 -11.14 4.16
C SER A 206 -9.34 -10.70 2.91
N ARG A 207 -10.65 -10.92 2.88
CA ARG A 207 -11.52 -10.43 1.81
C ARG A 207 -11.67 -8.91 1.79
N ARG A 208 -11.29 -8.23 2.88
CA ARG A 208 -11.31 -6.76 3.00
C ARG A 208 -10.41 -6.13 1.95
N GLU A 209 -10.84 -4.98 1.45
CA GLU A 209 -9.94 -4.12 0.68
C GLU A 209 -8.90 -3.55 1.63
N ARG A 210 -7.72 -3.29 1.08
CA ARG A 210 -6.69 -2.60 1.83
C ARG A 210 -7.15 -1.18 2.12
N ILE A 211 -7.40 -0.93 3.39
CA ILE A 211 -7.42 0.41 3.94
C ILE A 211 -6.00 0.66 4.39
N PHE A 212 -5.33 1.68 3.87
CA PHE A 212 -4.12 2.19 4.48
C PHE A 212 -4.48 2.71 5.87
N SER A 213 -4.49 1.81 6.86
CA SER A 213 -4.74 2.16 8.25
C SER A 213 -3.44 2.72 8.81
N LEU A 214 -3.53 3.98 9.26
CA LEU A 214 -2.48 4.73 9.92
C LEU A 214 -2.20 4.23 11.36
N SER A 215 -2.72 3.07 11.77
CA SER A 215 -2.49 2.55 13.12
C SER A 215 -1.10 1.92 13.23
N THR A 216 -0.13 2.77 13.61
CA THR A 216 0.95 2.50 14.58
C THR A 216 1.63 1.13 14.53
N GLY A 217 1.82 0.58 13.34
CA GLY A 217 2.48 -0.69 13.10
C GLY A 217 4.00 -0.60 13.14
N SER A 218 4.57 -0.05 14.22
CA SER A 218 6.00 0.02 14.51
C SER A 218 6.84 0.78 13.48
N VAL A 219 7.95 1.36 13.93
CA VAL A 219 9.01 1.90 13.07
C VAL A 219 9.68 0.72 12.33
N ARG A 220 8.98 0.13 11.36
CA ARG A 220 9.53 -0.88 10.46
C ARG A 220 10.02 -0.18 9.22
N ALA A 221 11.28 -0.43 8.88
CA ALA A 221 11.89 0.08 7.67
C ALA A 221 11.01 -0.26 6.45
N ARG A 222 10.77 0.73 5.57
CA ARG A 222 9.97 0.62 4.33
C ARG A 222 10.68 -0.24 3.29
N VAL A 223 10.84 -1.51 3.61
CA VAL A 223 11.59 -2.50 2.86
C VAL A 223 10.60 -3.56 2.38
N PHE A 224 10.42 -3.67 1.07
CA PHE A 224 9.34 -4.47 0.49
C PHE A 224 9.83 -5.33 -0.65
N ASP A 225 9.54 -6.62 -0.60
CA ASP A 225 9.79 -7.61 -1.66
C ASP A 225 8.51 -8.28 -2.16
N ARG A 226 7.36 -7.92 -1.57
CA ARG A 226 6.04 -8.44 -1.92
C ARG A 226 5.07 -7.31 -2.21
N PHE A 227 4.26 -7.50 -3.24
CA PHE A 227 3.32 -6.51 -3.77
C PHE A 227 2.01 -7.18 -4.11
N LEU A 228 0.87 -6.52 -3.91
CA LEU A 228 -0.41 -7.08 -4.30
C LEU A 228 -1.29 -6.09 -5.06
N PHE A 229 -2.19 -6.66 -5.86
CA PHE A 229 -3.27 -5.96 -6.54
C PHE A 229 -4.51 -6.86 -6.66
N ASP A 230 -5.68 -6.24 -6.70
CA ASP A 230 -6.96 -6.91 -6.86
C ASP A 230 -7.48 -6.70 -8.29
N THR A 231 -7.94 -7.77 -8.95
CA THR A 231 -8.50 -7.75 -10.30
C THR A 231 -9.97 -8.18 -10.27
N PRO A 232 -10.92 -7.31 -10.65
CA PRO A 232 -12.32 -7.68 -10.78
C PRO A 232 -12.52 -8.50 -12.06
N PHE A 233 -13.35 -9.55 -11.98
CA PHE A 233 -13.73 -10.34 -13.13
C PHE A 233 -15.09 -11.01 -12.95
N THR A 234 -15.68 -11.47 -14.04
CA THR A 234 -16.85 -12.34 -14.07
C THR A 234 -16.49 -13.65 -14.74
N LYS A 235 -17.18 -14.75 -14.42
CA LYS A 235 -16.94 -16.05 -15.08
C LYS A 235 -17.24 -16.04 -16.58
N ASN A 236 -18.01 -15.07 -17.05
CA ASN A 236 -18.31 -14.84 -18.47
C ASN A 236 -17.21 -14.02 -19.18
N GLY A 237 -16.10 -13.70 -18.52
CA GLY A 237 -14.94 -13.04 -19.10
C GLY A 237 -15.00 -11.51 -19.16
N LYS A 238 -16.05 -10.87 -18.62
CA LYS A 238 -16.14 -9.41 -18.48
C LYS A 238 -15.43 -8.94 -17.21
N ASN A 239 -14.84 -7.74 -17.24
CA ASN A 239 -14.15 -7.16 -16.07
C ASN A 239 -15.14 -6.68 -15.00
N GLN A 240 -16.32 -6.19 -15.41
CA GLN A 240 -17.38 -5.74 -14.51
C GLN A 240 -18.71 -6.43 -14.82
N GLY A 241 -19.46 -6.77 -13.77
CA GLY A 241 -20.80 -7.36 -13.83
C GLY A 241 -21.70 -6.87 -12.69
N GLY A 242 -22.88 -7.48 -12.54
CA GLY A 242 -23.72 -7.31 -11.35
C GLY A 242 -23.03 -7.85 -10.10
N LEU A 243 -23.49 -7.43 -8.92
CA LEU A 243 -22.88 -7.84 -7.64
C LEU A 243 -22.86 -9.36 -7.47
N GLU A 244 -23.90 -10.04 -7.95
CA GLU A 244 -24.09 -11.49 -7.95
C GLU A 244 -23.08 -12.26 -8.82
N ASP A 245 -22.46 -11.58 -9.81
CA ASP A 245 -21.51 -12.16 -10.75
C ASP A 245 -20.08 -11.63 -10.59
N GLN A 246 -19.88 -10.66 -9.68
CA GLN A 246 -18.63 -9.92 -9.56
C GLN A 246 -17.62 -10.64 -8.65
N TRP A 247 -16.73 -11.42 -9.25
CA TRP A 247 -15.59 -12.01 -8.56
C TRP A 247 -14.45 -11.00 -8.39
N LYS A 248 -13.58 -11.27 -7.43
CA LYS A 248 -12.33 -10.54 -7.20
C LYS A 248 -11.17 -11.52 -7.10
N ARG A 249 -10.08 -11.28 -7.83
CA ARG A 249 -8.84 -12.04 -7.70
C ARG A 249 -7.75 -11.15 -7.09
N ARG A 250 -7.27 -11.51 -5.91
CA ARG A 250 -6.07 -10.91 -5.31
C ARG A 250 -4.85 -11.62 -5.82
N THR A 251 -3.89 -10.89 -6.35
CA THR A 251 -2.61 -11.43 -6.81
C THR A 251 -1.49 -10.85 -5.98
N VAL A 252 -0.64 -11.69 -5.41
CA VAL A 252 0.55 -11.33 -4.64
C VAL A 252 1.78 -11.72 -5.44
N LEU A 253 2.61 -10.74 -5.73
CA LEU A 253 3.85 -10.84 -6.49
C LEU A 253 5.03 -10.77 -5.52
N GLN A 254 6.03 -11.61 -5.73
CA GLN A 254 7.32 -11.54 -5.03
C GLN A 254 8.43 -11.18 -6.00
N THR A 255 9.27 -10.22 -5.63
CA THR A 255 10.42 -9.80 -6.43
C THR A 255 11.69 -10.57 -6.08
N GLU A 256 12.68 -10.55 -6.98
CA GLU A 256 14.00 -11.18 -6.78
C GLU A 256 14.83 -10.58 -5.62
N GLY A 257 14.39 -9.44 -5.11
CA GLY A 257 14.96 -8.72 -3.97
C GLY A 257 13.97 -7.73 -3.40
N SER A 258 14.42 -6.83 -2.54
CA SER A 258 13.57 -5.83 -1.88
C SER A 258 13.84 -4.42 -2.40
N PHE A 259 12.79 -3.61 -2.49
CA PHE A 259 12.94 -2.15 -2.49
C PHE A 259 13.20 -1.63 -1.07
N PRO A 260 13.91 -0.50 -0.89
CA PRO A 260 14.65 0.24 -1.92
C PRO A 260 15.83 -0.57 -2.50
N ALA A 261 16.05 -0.43 -3.81
CA ALA A 261 17.03 -1.17 -4.59
C ALA A 261 18.00 -0.24 -5.32
N LEU A 262 19.11 -0.79 -5.84
CA LEU A 262 20.06 -0.04 -6.67
C LEU A 262 19.49 0.35 -8.04
N VAL A 263 18.47 -0.40 -8.48
CA VAL A 263 17.70 -0.15 -9.69
C VAL A 263 16.26 0.17 -9.31
N ASN A 264 15.54 0.86 -10.20
CA ASN A 264 14.15 1.24 -9.98
C ASN A 264 13.14 0.15 -10.32
N ARG A 265 13.59 -1.02 -10.79
CA ARG A 265 12.71 -2.16 -11.07
C ARG A 265 13.36 -3.47 -10.67
N LEU A 266 12.57 -4.41 -10.19
CA LEU A 266 13.00 -5.77 -9.83
C LEU A 266 12.14 -6.81 -10.54
N LEU A 267 12.75 -7.92 -10.96
CA LEU A 267 12.03 -9.02 -11.61
C LEU A 267 11.05 -9.67 -10.64
N VAL A 268 9.84 -9.97 -11.10
CA VAL A 268 8.90 -10.83 -10.39
C VAL A 268 9.33 -12.29 -10.56
N ILE A 269 9.58 -12.97 -9.44
CA ILE A 269 10.01 -14.37 -9.41
C ILE A 269 8.91 -15.34 -8.97
N LYS A 270 7.86 -14.82 -8.32
CA LYS A 270 6.72 -15.61 -7.84
C LYS A 270 5.44 -14.80 -7.97
N SER A 271 4.36 -15.46 -8.35
CA SER A 271 3.02 -14.90 -8.42
C SER A 271 2.03 -15.92 -7.86
N GLU A 272 1.25 -15.52 -6.87
CA GLU A 272 0.22 -16.34 -6.24
C GLU A 272 -1.10 -15.58 -6.24
N SER A 273 -2.21 -16.27 -6.49
CA SER A 273 -3.51 -15.63 -6.53
C SER A 273 -4.55 -16.34 -5.68
N LEU A 274 -5.39 -15.54 -5.01
CA LEU A 274 -6.56 -15.97 -4.27
C LEU A 274 -7.82 -15.35 -4.89
N GLU A 275 -8.85 -16.15 -5.10
CA GLU A 275 -10.13 -15.68 -5.63
C GLU A 275 -11.17 -15.60 -4.52
N PHE A 276 -11.95 -14.53 -4.57
CA PHE A 276 -13.11 -14.29 -3.73
C PHE A 276 -14.36 -14.38 -4.60
N SER A 277 -15.31 -15.19 -4.15
CA SER A 277 -16.64 -15.30 -4.74
C SER A 277 -17.40 -13.97 -4.67
N PRO A 278 -18.50 -13.81 -5.42
CA PRO A 278 -19.26 -12.57 -5.45
C PRO A 278 -19.79 -12.16 -4.07
N VAL A 279 -20.25 -13.12 -3.27
CA VAL A 279 -20.68 -12.87 -1.89
C VAL A 279 -19.50 -12.50 -0.99
N GLU A 280 -18.36 -13.18 -1.08
CA GLU A 280 -17.17 -12.84 -0.28
C GLU A 280 -16.64 -11.45 -0.64
N ASN A 281 -16.66 -11.09 -1.92
CA ASN A 281 -16.30 -9.76 -2.39
C ASN A 281 -17.24 -8.70 -1.81
N ALA A 282 -18.56 -8.92 -1.87
CA ALA A 282 -19.55 -8.01 -1.31
C ALA A 282 -19.43 -7.86 0.22
N ILE A 283 -19.18 -8.95 0.94
CA ILE A 283 -18.93 -8.87 2.39
C ILE A 283 -17.63 -8.10 2.66
N GLY A 284 -16.58 -8.33 1.88
CA GLY A 284 -15.32 -7.59 1.98
C GLY A 284 -15.51 -6.08 1.80
N MET A 285 -16.38 -5.65 0.89
CA MET A 285 -16.74 -4.23 0.72
C MET A 285 -17.41 -3.65 1.96
N ILE A 286 -18.35 -4.39 2.57
CA ILE A 286 -19.03 -3.98 3.82
C ILE A 286 -18.02 -3.88 4.96
N GLU A 287 -17.21 -4.92 5.18
CA GLU A 287 -16.19 -4.95 6.24
C GLU A 287 -15.15 -3.84 6.08
N THR A 288 -14.76 -3.52 4.85
CA THR A 288 -13.88 -2.39 4.54
C THR A 288 -14.53 -1.08 4.97
N ARG A 289 -15.79 -0.84 4.59
CA ARG A 289 -16.49 0.38 4.97
C ARG A 289 -16.67 0.50 6.49
N THR A 290 -17.05 -0.60 7.13
CA THR A 290 -17.19 -0.71 8.59
C THR A 290 -15.88 -0.38 9.29
N ALA A 291 -14.76 -0.91 8.81
CA ALA A 291 -13.47 -0.65 9.42
C ALA A 291 -12.98 0.78 9.21
N ALA A 292 -13.24 1.38 8.04
CA ALA A 292 -12.94 2.79 7.80
C ALA A 292 -13.69 3.68 8.81
N LEU A 293 -14.99 3.42 9.03
CA LEU A 293 -15.74 4.10 10.09
C LEU A 293 -15.16 3.83 11.48
N ARG A 294 -14.87 2.57 11.81
CA ARG A 294 -14.31 2.21 13.12
C ARG A 294 -13.01 2.95 13.41
N ASN A 295 -12.11 3.07 12.43
CA ASN A 295 -10.85 3.80 12.57
C ASN A 295 -11.09 5.28 12.90
N GLU A 296 -12.11 5.92 12.34
CA GLU A 296 -12.48 7.31 12.70
C GLU A 296 -13.08 7.43 14.11
N LEU A 297 -13.56 6.32 14.67
CA LEU A 297 -14.15 6.24 16.01
C LEU A 297 -13.15 5.82 17.10
N GLU A 298 -12.02 5.21 16.73
CA GLU A 298 -10.98 4.74 17.64
C GLU A 298 -9.94 5.85 17.90
N GLU A 299 -9.76 6.14 19.20
CA GLU A 299 -8.82 7.05 19.89
C GLU A 299 -8.95 8.60 19.81
N PRO A 300 -8.66 9.29 20.95
CA PRO A 300 -8.57 10.75 21.07
C PRO A 300 -7.12 11.23 20.83
N ARG A 301 -6.78 11.60 19.60
CA ARG A 301 -5.58 12.41 19.33
C ARG A 301 -5.79 13.77 20.01
N SER A 302 -5.06 13.99 21.08
CA SER A 302 -5.28 15.03 22.06
C SER A 302 -4.62 16.33 21.59
N SER A 303 -5.22 16.97 20.59
CA SER A 303 -4.86 18.30 20.09
C SER A 303 -6.13 18.97 19.56
N GLU A 304 -6.47 20.17 20.02
CA GLU A 304 -7.64 20.93 19.51
C GLU A 304 -7.60 21.13 17.98
N GLY A 305 -6.39 21.13 17.38
CA GLY A 305 -6.19 21.27 15.93
C GLY A 305 -6.63 20.08 15.07
N ASP A 306 -6.80 18.88 15.63
CA ASP A 306 -7.10 17.66 14.85
C ASP A 306 -8.59 17.36 14.72
N GLN A 307 -9.46 18.15 15.37
CA GLN A 307 -10.90 17.86 15.43
C GLN A 307 -11.63 18.11 14.10
N LEU A 308 -11.30 19.20 13.39
CA LEU A 308 -11.99 19.57 12.16
C LEU A 308 -11.70 18.61 10.98
N PRO A 309 -10.44 18.23 10.68
CA PRO A 309 -10.16 17.25 9.63
C PRO A 309 -10.79 15.89 9.91
N ARG A 310 -10.81 15.47 11.18
CA ARG A 310 -11.50 14.25 11.62
C ARG A 310 -13.00 14.33 11.40
N LEU A 311 -13.63 15.44 11.78
CA LEU A 311 -15.06 15.65 11.56
C LEU A 311 -15.39 15.54 10.07
N GLN A 312 -14.62 16.19 9.21
CA GLN A 312 -14.81 16.12 7.74
C GLN A 312 -14.62 14.71 7.18
N SER A 313 -13.60 13.97 7.63
CA SER A 313 -13.40 12.57 7.22
C SER A 313 -14.57 11.69 7.67
N LEU A 314 -14.98 11.81 8.94
CA LEU A 314 -16.12 11.09 9.51
C LEU A 314 -17.41 11.42 8.74
N GLN A 315 -17.69 12.69 8.47
CA GLN A 315 -18.85 13.15 7.70
C GLN A 315 -18.88 12.51 6.31
N ARG A 316 -17.77 12.55 5.57
CA ARG A 316 -17.66 11.97 4.23
C ARG A 316 -17.88 10.45 4.24
N ILE A 317 -17.26 9.73 5.18
CA ILE A 317 -17.40 8.27 5.26
C ILE A 317 -18.83 7.92 5.73
N LEU A 318 -19.37 8.61 6.72
CA LEU A 318 -20.70 8.34 7.25
C LEU A 318 -21.79 8.64 6.22
N GLN A 319 -21.72 9.78 5.52
CA GLN A 319 -22.65 10.14 4.45
C GLN A 319 -22.67 9.09 3.34
N GLY A 320 -21.51 8.70 2.83
CA GLY A 320 -21.43 7.64 1.81
C GLY A 320 -21.77 6.24 2.32
N SER A 321 -22.10 6.07 3.60
CA SER A 321 -22.54 4.81 4.21
C SER A 321 -24.06 4.76 4.42
N VAL A 322 -24.65 5.85 4.94
CA VAL A 322 -26.06 5.88 5.36
C VAL A 322 -26.96 6.77 4.50
N ALA A 323 -26.38 7.67 3.70
CA ALA A 323 -27.11 8.65 2.89
C ALA A 323 -26.58 8.65 1.45
N VAL A 324 -26.50 7.47 0.84
CA VAL A 324 -25.90 7.29 -0.49
C VAL A 324 -26.84 7.80 -1.57
N GLN A 325 -26.38 8.74 -2.41
CA GLN A 325 -27.17 9.35 -3.48
C GLN A 325 -26.86 8.79 -4.89
N VAL A 326 -25.66 8.24 -5.08
CA VAL A 326 -25.13 7.85 -6.40
C VAL A 326 -24.85 6.34 -6.52
N ASN A 327 -24.33 5.73 -5.45
CA ASN A 327 -24.02 4.29 -5.41
C ASN A 327 -25.12 3.51 -4.67
N SER A 328 -25.34 2.26 -5.06
CA SER A 328 -26.45 1.44 -4.56
C SER A 328 -26.27 0.89 -3.13
N GLY A 329 -25.19 1.30 -2.43
CA GLY A 329 -24.95 1.07 -1.00
C GLY A 329 -24.99 -0.40 -0.57
N VAL A 330 -25.05 -0.63 0.75
CA VAL A 330 -25.20 -1.99 1.31
C VAL A 330 -26.56 -2.63 0.98
N LEU A 331 -27.56 -1.82 0.62
CA LEU A 331 -28.87 -2.31 0.19
C LEU A 331 -28.80 -3.15 -1.09
N SER A 332 -28.00 -2.73 -2.06
CA SER A 332 -27.81 -3.51 -3.28
C SER A 332 -27.22 -4.90 -3.03
N VAL A 333 -26.38 -5.05 -2.00
CA VAL A 333 -25.87 -6.35 -1.57
C VAL A 333 -27.02 -7.22 -1.06
N CYS A 334 -27.90 -6.67 -0.22
CA CYS A 334 -29.10 -7.39 0.23
C CYS A 334 -30.02 -7.76 -0.93
N THR A 335 -30.26 -6.84 -1.87
CA THR A 335 -31.09 -7.13 -3.05
C THR A 335 -30.50 -8.25 -3.90
N ALA A 336 -29.19 -8.23 -4.15
CA ALA A 336 -28.52 -9.23 -4.97
C ALA A 336 -28.49 -10.62 -4.31
N PHE A 337 -28.21 -10.70 -3.01
CA PHE A 337 -27.93 -11.98 -2.35
C PHE A 337 -29.03 -12.49 -1.42
N LEU A 338 -29.97 -11.65 -0.97
CA LEU A 338 -31.04 -12.02 -0.05
C LEU A 338 -32.43 -12.02 -0.70
N SER A 339 -32.64 -11.27 -1.79
CA SER A 339 -33.91 -11.26 -2.54
C SER A 339 -33.95 -12.22 -3.72
N GLY A 340 -32.80 -12.75 -4.15
CA GLY A 340 -32.63 -13.38 -5.46
C GLY A 340 -33.15 -14.83 -5.59
N GLU A 341 -33.09 -15.32 -6.83
CA GLU A 341 -33.49 -16.66 -7.26
C GLU A 341 -32.67 -17.80 -6.60
N PRO A 342 -33.08 -19.09 -6.71
CA PRO A 342 -32.35 -20.21 -6.12
C PRO A 342 -30.84 -20.28 -6.42
N ALA A 343 -30.40 -19.73 -7.56
CA ALA A 343 -29.00 -19.69 -7.95
C ALA A 343 -28.15 -18.68 -7.16
N THR A 344 -28.77 -17.66 -6.56
CA THR A 344 -28.10 -16.71 -5.65
C THR A 344 -28.28 -17.11 -4.18
N ARG A 345 -28.91 -18.27 -3.90
CA ARG A 345 -29.06 -18.76 -2.53
C ARG A 345 -27.70 -19.09 -1.95
N LEU A 346 -27.32 -18.27 -0.98
CA LEU A 346 -26.12 -18.43 -0.20
C LEU A 346 -26.13 -19.75 0.58
N ARG A 347 -24.94 -20.34 0.76
CA ARG A 347 -24.76 -21.40 1.76
C ARG A 347 -25.04 -20.82 3.15
N SER A 348 -25.47 -21.66 4.09
CA SER A 348 -25.81 -21.21 5.45
C SER A 348 -24.67 -20.42 6.12
N GLN A 349 -23.41 -20.81 5.89
CA GLN A 349 -22.25 -20.10 6.40
C GLN A 349 -22.05 -18.72 5.76
N GLU A 350 -22.20 -18.61 4.43
CA GLU A 350 -22.06 -17.32 3.71
C GLU A 350 -23.16 -16.36 4.11
N LEU A 351 -24.39 -16.86 4.27
CA LEU A 351 -25.52 -16.09 4.75
C LEU A 351 -25.27 -15.55 6.17
N GLN A 352 -24.78 -16.39 7.09
CA GLN A 352 -24.44 -15.97 8.45
C GLN A 352 -23.34 -14.91 8.46
N GLN A 353 -22.30 -15.06 7.65
CA GLN A 353 -21.23 -14.08 7.55
C GLN A 353 -21.72 -12.74 6.98
N LEU A 354 -22.57 -12.77 5.95
CA LEU A 354 -23.15 -11.55 5.38
C LEU A 354 -24.03 -10.82 6.39
N ILE A 355 -24.92 -11.55 7.09
CA ILE A 355 -25.77 -10.98 8.13
C ILE A 355 -24.92 -10.37 9.25
N ALA A 356 -23.90 -11.08 9.73
CA ALA A 356 -22.99 -10.59 10.77
C ALA A 356 -22.28 -9.29 10.35
N ALA A 357 -21.76 -9.23 9.12
CA ALA A 357 -21.09 -8.03 8.60
C ALA A 357 -22.05 -6.83 8.48
N LEU A 358 -23.31 -7.07 8.07
CA LEU A 358 -24.35 -6.04 7.99
C LEU A 358 -24.75 -5.53 9.38
N LEU A 359 -24.95 -6.42 10.36
CA LEU A 359 -25.26 -6.03 11.74
C LEU A 359 -24.13 -5.21 12.36
N GLU A 360 -22.89 -5.64 12.17
CA GLU A 360 -21.71 -4.90 12.64
C GLU A 360 -21.60 -3.52 11.97
N PHE A 361 -21.81 -3.45 10.65
CA PHE A 361 -21.84 -2.18 9.91
C PHE A 361 -22.88 -1.22 10.51
N MET A 362 -24.11 -1.69 10.73
CA MET A 362 -25.18 -0.86 11.29
C MET A 362 -24.85 -0.37 12.71
N ALA A 363 -24.30 -1.25 13.56
CA ALA A 363 -23.87 -0.88 14.91
C ALA A 363 -22.79 0.21 14.89
N VAL A 364 -21.81 0.10 13.98
CA VAL A 364 -20.76 1.10 13.80
C VAL A 364 -21.32 2.42 13.26
N CYS A 365 -22.23 2.39 12.27
CA CYS A 365 -22.92 3.57 11.77
C CYS A 365 -23.69 4.30 12.89
N LYS A 366 -24.45 3.57 13.71
CA LYS A 366 -25.16 4.14 14.87
C LYS A 366 -24.20 4.83 15.84
N ARG A 367 -23.07 4.20 16.16
CA ARG A 367 -22.03 4.79 17.00
C ARG A 367 -21.43 6.04 16.35
N ALA A 368 -21.17 6.01 15.04
CA ALA A 368 -20.63 7.14 14.29
C ALA A 368 -21.55 8.36 14.28
N ILE A 369 -22.86 8.16 14.10
CA ILE A 369 -23.87 9.23 14.20
C ILE A 369 -23.84 9.88 15.59
N ARG A 370 -23.77 9.06 16.66
CA ARG A 370 -23.69 9.57 18.04
C ARG A 370 -22.41 10.36 18.30
N VAL A 371 -21.28 9.94 17.73
CA VAL A 371 -20.01 10.66 17.84
C VAL A 371 -20.08 11.96 17.03
N HIS A 372 -20.57 11.93 15.80
CA HIS A 372 -20.76 13.10 14.96
C HIS A 372 -21.59 14.18 15.68
N PHE A 373 -22.73 13.82 16.30
CA PHE A 373 -23.55 14.76 17.06
C PHE A 373 -22.79 15.51 18.17
N ARG A 374 -21.78 14.87 18.78
CA ARG A 374 -20.95 15.48 19.84
C ARG A 374 -19.87 16.40 19.31
N LEU A 375 -19.51 16.27 18.03
CA LEU A 375 -18.40 16.99 17.41
C LEU A 375 -18.85 18.24 16.62
N ILE A 376 -20.13 18.32 16.25
CA ILE A 376 -20.66 19.35 15.37
C ILE A 376 -21.09 20.64 16.08
N GLY A 377 -21.05 21.76 15.35
CA GLY A 377 -21.65 23.04 15.70
C GLY A 377 -23.12 23.18 15.25
N GLU A 378 -23.64 24.40 15.27
CA GLU A 378 -25.01 24.70 14.78
C GLU A 378 -25.11 24.60 13.25
N GLU A 379 -24.03 24.93 12.54
CA GLU A 379 -23.92 24.92 11.09
C GLU A 379 -24.12 23.54 10.46
N ASP A 380 -23.83 22.47 11.20
CA ASP A 380 -23.86 21.08 10.74
C ASP A 380 -25.14 20.34 11.18
N GLN A 381 -26.09 20.99 11.86
CA GLN A 381 -27.30 20.34 12.40
C GLN A 381 -28.23 19.81 11.30
N ASP A 382 -28.40 20.57 10.22
CA ASP A 382 -29.20 20.14 9.07
C ASP A 382 -28.57 18.91 8.39
N PHE A 383 -27.24 18.92 8.26
CA PHE A 383 -26.50 17.79 7.71
C PHE A 383 -26.60 16.56 8.62
N HIS A 384 -26.48 16.74 9.94
CA HIS A 384 -26.68 15.66 10.90
C HIS A 384 -28.07 15.03 10.80
N THR A 385 -29.11 15.87 10.67
CA THR A 385 -30.49 15.41 10.50
C THR A 385 -30.65 14.55 9.25
N GLN A 386 -29.99 14.93 8.14
CA GLN A 386 -29.96 14.11 6.92
C GLN A 386 -29.31 12.74 7.16
N LEU A 387 -28.20 12.68 7.91
CA LEU A 387 -27.54 11.41 8.24
C LEU A 387 -28.43 10.51 9.11
N VAL A 388 -29.13 11.08 10.09
CA VAL A 388 -30.07 10.35 10.95
C VAL A 388 -31.22 9.79 10.12
N ASN A 389 -31.83 10.60 9.26
CA ASN A 389 -32.92 10.18 8.38
C ASN A 389 -32.47 9.07 7.41
N GLY A 390 -31.28 9.22 6.83
CA GLY A 390 -30.66 8.20 5.97
C GLY A 390 -30.46 6.88 6.71
N PHE A 391 -29.93 6.92 7.93
CA PHE A 391 -29.74 5.72 8.75
C PHE A 391 -31.06 5.06 9.16
N GLN A 392 -32.10 5.83 9.49
CA GLN A 392 -33.44 5.30 9.79
C GLN A 392 -34.05 4.62 8.57
N SER A 393 -33.98 5.26 7.39
CA SER A 393 -34.45 4.69 6.14
C SER A 393 -33.71 3.39 5.80
N LEU A 394 -32.37 3.40 5.93
CA LEU A 394 -31.55 2.22 5.73
C LEU A 394 -31.91 1.07 6.69
N THR A 395 -32.15 1.40 7.96
CA THR A 395 -32.57 0.41 8.99
C THR A 395 -33.91 -0.21 8.61
N ALA A 396 -34.89 0.60 8.21
CA ALA A 396 -36.20 0.12 7.80
C ALA A 396 -36.11 -0.80 6.57
N GLU A 397 -35.38 -0.39 5.53
CA GLU A 397 -35.17 -1.20 4.32
C GLU A 397 -34.46 -2.52 4.65
N LEU A 398 -33.34 -2.50 5.39
CA LEU A 398 -32.60 -3.71 5.73
C LEU A 398 -33.40 -4.67 6.63
N SER A 399 -34.30 -4.16 7.47
CA SER A 399 -35.14 -5.00 8.35
C SER A 399 -36.06 -5.96 7.59
N HIS A 400 -36.43 -5.64 6.34
CA HIS A 400 -37.20 -6.54 5.48
C HIS A 400 -36.43 -7.81 5.13
N TYR A 401 -35.09 -7.72 5.05
CA TYR A 401 -34.21 -8.83 4.76
C TYR A 401 -33.70 -9.52 6.03
N ILE A 402 -33.39 -8.73 7.07
CA ILE A 402 -32.78 -9.19 8.32
C ILE A 402 -33.57 -8.61 9.49
N PRO A 403 -34.65 -9.28 9.93
CA PRO A 403 -35.51 -8.78 11.02
C PRO A 403 -34.75 -8.51 12.33
N ALA A 404 -33.64 -9.23 12.57
CA ALA A 404 -32.79 -9.06 13.76
C ALA A 404 -32.18 -7.66 13.89
N ILE A 405 -32.08 -6.89 12.79
CA ILE A 405 -31.60 -5.51 12.81
C ILE A 405 -32.43 -4.63 13.76
N LEU A 406 -33.75 -4.86 13.85
CA LEU A 406 -34.63 -4.09 14.73
C LEU A 406 -34.51 -4.48 16.21
N SER A 407 -34.00 -5.67 16.51
CA SER A 407 -33.82 -6.14 17.89
C SER A 407 -32.46 -5.79 18.49
N GLU A 408 -31.44 -5.56 17.66
CA GLU A 408 -30.06 -5.29 18.11
C GLU A 408 -29.67 -3.79 18.10
N LEU A 409 -30.42 -2.96 17.36
CA LEU A 409 -30.28 -1.50 17.31
C LEU A 409 -31.37 -0.82 18.14
#